data_AF-A0A645EBH1-F1
#
_entry.id   AF-A0A645EBH1-F1
#
_cell.length_a   1.000
_cell.length_b   1.000
_cell.length_c   1.000
_cell.angle_alpha   90.00
_cell.angle_beta   90.00
_cell.angle_gamma   90.00
#
_symmetry.space_group_name_H-M   'P 1'
#
loop_
_entity.id
_entity.type
_entity.pdbx_description
1 polymer ?
#
loop_
_entity_poly.entity_id
_entity_poly.type
_entity_poly.pdbx_seq_one_letter_code
_entity_poly.pdbx_strand_id
1 'polypeptide(L)' 'MSAKALLDKNPHPDREEIIREISGNLCRCTGYAKIAKAIEKVANQSKE' A
#
# COMPACT_ATOMS: atom_id res chain seq x y z
N MET A 1 -9.64 3.17 -2.60
CA MET A 1 -10.00 1.78 -2.26
C MET A 1 -8.87 0.77 -2.52
N SER A 2 -7.94 1.02 -3.44
CA SER A 2 -6.88 0.05 -3.82
C SER A 2 -6.05 -0.49 -2.65
N ALA A 3 -5.61 0.34 -1.71
CA ALA A 3 -4.81 -0.12 -0.56
C ALA A 3 -5.55 -1.14 0.33
N LYS A 4 -6.85 -0.92 0.60
CA LYS A 4 -7.68 -1.86 1.35
C LYS A 4 -7.85 -3.17 0.58
N ALA A 5 -8.19 -3.07 -0.70
CA ALA A 5 -8.40 -4.25 -1.54
C ALA A 5 -7.12 -5.10 -1.68
N LEU A 6 -5.95 -4.47 -1.73
CA LEU A 6 -4.66 -5.15 -1.66
C LEU A 6 -4.52 -5.90 -0.34
N LEU A 7 -4.69 -5.22 0.80
CA LEU A 7 -4.52 -5.84 2.13
C LEU A 7 -5.55 -6.94 2.44
N ASP A 8 -6.77 -6.82 1.93
CA ASP A 8 -7.79 -7.87 2.06
C ASP A 8 -7.42 -9.14 1.27
N LYS A 9 -6.69 -9.01 0.15
CA LYS A 9 -6.23 -10.13 -0.70
C LYS A 9 -4.88 -10.71 -0.26
N ASN A 10 -3.94 -9.84 0.06
CA ASN A 10 -2.59 -10.15 0.52
C ASN A 10 -2.30 -9.26 1.74
N PRO A 11 -2.45 -9.77 2.97
CA PRO A 11 -2.18 -9.03 4.20
C PRO A 11 -0.71 -8.61 4.38
N HIS A 12 0.21 -9.25 3.65
CA HIS A 12 1.65 -8.99 3.73
C HIS A 12 2.25 -8.76 2.34
N PRO A 13 1.79 -7.73 1.61
CA PRO A 13 2.31 -7.45 0.28
C PRO A 13 3.73 -6.90 0.39
N ASP A 14 4.54 -7.20 -0.60
CA ASP A 14 5.85 -6.57 -0.73
C ASP A 14 5.70 -5.13 -1.27
N ARG A 15 6.82 -4.38 -1.23
CA ARG A 15 6.83 -2.98 -1.65
C ARG A 15 6.48 -2.81 -3.14
N GLU A 16 6.85 -3.76 -3.99
CA GLU A 16 6.58 -3.68 -5.43
C GLU A 16 5.09 -3.92 -5.74
N GLU A 17 4.46 -4.87 -5.04
CA GLU A 17 3.02 -5.08 -5.07
C GLU A 17 2.25 -3.82 -4.63
N ILE A 18 2.68 -3.19 -3.53
CA ILE A 18 2.07 -1.95 -3.04
C ILE A 18 2.15 -0.86 -4.12
N ILE A 19 3.33 -0.65 -4.72
CA ILE A 19 3.52 0.38 -5.74
C ILE A 19 2.67 0.09 -6.99
N ARG A 20 2.65 -1.16 -7.46
CA ARG A 20 1.83 -1.56 -8.62
C ARG A 20 0.36 -1.29 -8.38
N GLU A 21 -0.17 -1.69 -7.22
CA GLU A 21 -1.60 -1.50 -6.90
C GLU A 21 -2.01 -0.04 -6.74
N ILE A 22 -1.13 0.81 -6.19
CA ILE A 22 -1.45 2.23 -6.03
C ILE A 22 -1.16 3.05 -7.29
N SER A 23 -0.42 2.52 -8.27
CA SER A 23 0.00 3.26 -9.48
C SER A 23 -1.17 3.79 -10.31
N GLY A 24 -2.34 3.14 -10.26
CA GLY A 24 -3.57 3.60 -10.90
C GLY A 24 -4.27 4.78 -10.20
N ASN A 25 -3.81 5.20 -9.01
CA ASN A 25 -4.42 6.26 -8.22
C ASN A 25 -3.58 7.54 -8.28
N LEU A 26 -3.89 8.45 -9.20
CA LEU A 26 -3.09 9.68 -9.39
C LEU A 26 -2.96 10.52 -8.10
N CYS A 27 -1.72 10.83 -7.72
CA CYS A 27 -1.42 11.67 -6.58
C CYS A 27 -0.53 12.86 -6.98
N ARG A 28 -0.93 14.09 -6.56
CA ARG A 28 -0.18 15.32 -6.85
C ARG A 28 0.63 15.88 -5.68
N CYS A 29 0.26 15.55 -4.44
CA CYS A 29 0.83 16.20 -3.26
C CYS A 29 2.00 15.44 -2.63
N THR A 30 1.90 14.11 -2.51
CA THR A 30 2.84 13.31 -1.70
C THR A 30 3.86 12.53 -2.53
N GLY A 31 3.66 12.41 -3.84
CA GLY A 31 4.53 11.64 -4.72
C GLY A 31 4.61 10.15 -4.37
N TYR A 32 3.54 9.56 -3.81
CA TYR A 32 3.39 8.13 -3.47
C TYR A 32 4.24 7.60 -2.33
N ALA A 33 5.41 8.18 -2.03
CA ALA A 33 6.34 7.64 -1.03
C ALA A 33 5.70 7.48 0.36
N LYS A 34 4.97 8.50 0.83
CA LYS A 34 4.28 8.44 2.14
C LYS A 34 3.08 7.47 2.13
N ILE A 35 2.44 7.26 0.98
CA ILE A 35 1.33 6.33 0.83
C ILE A 35 1.84 4.89 0.93
N ALA A 36 2.90 4.56 0.17
CA ALA A 36 3.51 3.23 0.23
C ALA A 36 3.97 2.89 1.65
N LYS A 37 4.66 3.82 2.33
CA LYS A 37 5.11 3.63 3.72
C LYS A 37 3.95 3.41 4.71
N ALA A 38 2.82 4.07 4.49
CA ALA A 38 1.64 3.88 5.34
C ALA A 38 1.05 2.47 5.17
N ILE A 39 1.00 1.96 3.95
CA ILE A 39 0.52 0.61 3.65
C ILE A 39 1.47 -0.45 4.25
N GLU A 40 2.78 -0.28 4.06
CA GLU A 40 3.81 -1.15 4.68
C GLU A 40 3.66 -1.19 6.21
N LYS A 41 3.39 -0.04 6.85
CA LYS A 41 3.18 0.01 8.30
C LYS A 41 1.99 -0.84 8.72
N VAL A 42 0.86 -0.73 8.03
CA VAL A 42 -0.35 -1.52 8.34
C VAL A 42 -0.10 -3.01 8.09
N ALA A 43 0.52 -3.37 6.96
CA ALA A 43 0.86 -4.75 6.63
C ALA A 43 1.78 -5.43 7.67
N ASN A 44 2.61 -4.63 8.35
CA ASN A 44 3.48 -5.10 9.44
C ASN A 44 2.77 -5.16 10.80
N GLN A 45 1.76 -4.31 11.05
CA GLN A 45 0.96 -4.35 12.29
C GLN A 45 0.04 -5.57 12.36
N SER A 46 -0.37 -6.13 11.21
CA SER A 46 -1.16 -7.38 11.16
C SER A 46 -0.34 -8.65 11.48
N LYS A 47 0.94 -8.54 11.86
CA LYS A 47 1.78 -9.67 12.28
C LYS A 47 1.79 -9.91 13.80
N GLU A 48 1.13 -9.06 14.59
CA GLU A 48 0.94 -9.19 16.04
C GLU A 48 -0.46 -9.73 16.36
#